data_AF-B5M6M9-F1
#
_entry.id   AF-B5M6M9-F1
#
_cell.length_a   1.000
_cell.length_b   1.000
_cell.length_c   1.000
_cell.angle_alpha   90.00
_cell.angle_beta   90.00
_cell.angle_gamma   90.00
#
_symmetry.space_group_name_H-M   'P 1'
#
loop_
_entity.id
_entity.type
_entity.pdbx_description
1 polymer ?
#
loop_
_entity_poly.entity_id
_entity_poly.type
_entity_poly.pdbx_seq_one_letter_code
_entity_poly.pdbx_strand_id
1 'polypeptide(L)'
;MGAGYRKSCENRESEMAATRRESTLRVGVPSCTGVSTTLSWISTLARRYELLPDNEKQQFITATQIWLVILNLIQDLVLKKTRFWIKHLQNDSFSPTPKECSPLAKPSLPTLSVLTGFSPSRLSMFFRTTHNVQPTTKYKGGKNMLKEKILNKEAVVGVIGLGYVGLPLAVEKAKAGFKVIGFDIQQKKVDMVNRGENYIGDVVNEDLEQIVKDGMLRATTDFDELKNCDVVAICVPTPLDKYKQPDLTYVVNSTKEVAKRLHKDMLVVLESTTYPGTTEEVMKPILEETGLKCGEDFYLAFSPERVDPGNIRYKTKNTPKVVGGIGEKSTEVAKLLYESVLDAEVFVVSSPKEAEMTKILENTFRIVNIALINEMAIVANKMGINIWEVVNAASTKPFGFMPFYPGPGVGGHCIPIDPFYLTYIARKYNYHTRLIELAGEINDFMPEYVVDRLMKLLNEQKKCMNGAKIVMLGIAYKGDIDDMRESPALKVLGHLERNLADVTVVDPYVSEFRWNGEIIKTAKLTAELIKEADAVIITTAHKHKVDYKLVVDNAKLIFDTKNILKTLGISGENVEVL
;
A
#
# COMPACT_ATOMS: atom_id res chain seq x y z
N MET A 1 77.09 -11.18 -12.39
CA MET A 1 76.41 -9.91 -12.69
C MET A 1 75.23 -9.81 -11.73
N GLY A 2 75.44 -9.30 -10.51
CA GLY A 2 75.23 -7.88 -10.15
C GLY A 2 73.78 -7.73 -9.64
N ALA A 3 73.48 -7.98 -8.37
CA ALA A 3 73.57 -7.05 -7.24
C ALA A 3 72.87 -5.70 -7.52
N GLY A 4 71.70 -5.48 -6.88
CA GLY A 4 71.03 -4.18 -6.88
C GLY A 4 69.65 -4.21 -6.23
N TYR A 5 69.56 -3.61 -5.03
CA TYR A 5 68.34 -3.09 -4.37
C TYR A 5 67.48 -4.04 -3.52
N ARG A 6 68.07 -4.47 -2.39
CA ARG A 6 67.43 -4.31 -1.06
C ARG A 6 67.77 -2.91 -0.52
N LYS A 7 66.77 -2.08 -0.25
CA LYS A 7 66.69 -1.00 0.77
C LYS A 7 65.68 0.07 0.32
N SER A 8 64.45 0.01 0.85
CA SER A 8 63.65 1.18 1.25
C SER A 8 62.28 0.74 1.79
N CYS A 9 62.26 0.11 2.97
CA CYS A 9 61.06 0.03 3.81
C CYS A 9 61.46 0.10 5.29
N GLU A 10 62.35 1.04 5.60
CA GLU A 10 62.68 1.51 6.95
C GLU A 10 62.81 3.02 6.81
N ASN A 11 61.67 3.71 6.87
CA ASN A 11 61.47 5.14 7.13
C ASN A 11 60.06 5.55 6.69
N ARG A 12 59.03 4.94 7.31
CA ARG A 12 57.67 5.51 7.43
C ARG A 12 56.99 5.05 8.73
N GLU A 13 57.76 4.87 9.80
CA GLU A 13 57.23 4.61 11.15
C GLU A 13 57.58 5.71 12.17
N SER A 14 58.11 6.85 11.72
CA SER A 14 58.55 7.94 12.61
C SER A 14 57.81 9.28 12.41
N GLU A 15 56.60 9.27 11.84
CA GLU A 15 55.79 10.50 11.66
C GLU A 15 54.31 10.40 12.09
N MET A 16 53.92 9.36 12.81
CA MET A 16 52.57 9.24 13.40
C MET A 16 52.57 8.75 14.86
N ALA A 17 53.59 9.15 15.63
CA ALA A 17 53.69 8.85 17.05
C ALA A 17 53.83 10.14 17.88
N ALA A 18 52.91 11.09 17.72
CA ALA A 18 52.81 12.26 18.60
C ALA A 18 51.40 12.88 18.60
N THR A 19 50.34 12.07 18.83
CA THR A 19 49.03 12.57 19.31
C THR A 19 48.14 11.39 19.73
N ARG A 20 48.46 10.77 20.87
CA ARG A 20 47.53 9.89 21.59
C ARG A 20 47.53 10.29 23.06
N ARG A 21 46.59 11.15 23.45
CA ARG A 21 45.98 11.13 24.79
C ARG A 21 44.49 11.44 24.67
N GLU A 22 43.71 10.50 25.20
CA GLU A 22 42.34 10.62 25.71
C GLU A 22 41.20 10.98 24.74
N SER A 23 40.48 9.96 24.28
CA SER A 23 39.03 10.03 24.05
C SER A 23 38.39 8.65 24.19
N THR A 24 38.18 8.24 25.44
CA THR A 24 37.24 7.18 25.80
C THR A 24 35.82 7.71 25.56
N LEU A 25 35.20 7.30 24.45
CA LEU A 25 33.76 7.47 24.22
C LEU A 25 32.99 6.54 25.18
N ARG A 26 32.73 7.04 26.39
CA ARG A 26 31.64 6.54 27.23
C ARG A 26 30.32 6.96 26.59
N VAL A 27 29.47 5.99 26.33
CA VAL A 27 28.05 6.19 25.99
C VAL A 27 27.41 6.99 27.13
N GLY A 28 27.12 8.27 26.87
CA GLY A 28 26.49 9.18 27.80
C GLY A 28 24.97 8.95 27.86
N VAL A 29 24.47 8.73 29.07
CA VAL A 29 23.05 8.90 29.43
C VAL A 29 22.66 10.36 29.14
N PRO A 30 21.48 10.67 28.56
CA PRO A 30 21.08 12.06 28.31
C PRO A 30 20.90 12.80 29.64
N SER A 31 21.74 13.81 29.89
CA SER A 31 21.60 14.71 31.03
C SER A 31 20.54 15.78 30.77
N CYS A 32 19.78 16.14 31.80
CA CYS A 32 18.77 17.20 31.77
C CYS A 32 19.42 18.58 31.53
N THR A 33 19.47 19.04 30.28
CA THR A 33 19.97 20.37 29.89
C THR A 33 18.87 21.33 29.40
N GLY A 34 17.61 21.09 29.78
CA GLY A 34 16.47 21.90 29.32
C GLY A 34 16.14 23.16 30.15
N VAL A 35 16.64 23.28 31.38
CA VAL A 35 16.22 24.37 32.30
C VAL A 35 17.18 25.58 32.25
N SER A 36 18.44 25.36 31.89
CA SER A 36 19.48 26.39 31.78
C SER A 36 19.27 27.34 30.58
N THR A 37 18.81 26.80 29.45
CA THR A 37 18.58 27.55 28.20
C THR A 37 17.36 28.46 28.26
N THR A 38 16.31 28.09 28.99
CA THR A 38 15.08 28.91 29.09
C THR A 38 15.27 30.16 29.93
N LEU A 39 16.03 30.09 31.03
CA LEU A 39 16.32 31.24 31.89
C LEU A 39 17.27 32.25 31.21
N SER A 40 18.22 31.78 30.40
CA SER A 40 19.08 32.63 29.56
C SER A 40 18.27 33.38 28.49
N TRP A 41 17.26 32.73 27.90
CA TRP A 41 16.37 33.36 26.94
C TRP A 41 15.44 34.42 27.54
N ILE A 42 14.86 34.14 28.72
CA ILE A 42 13.98 35.09 29.41
C ILE A 42 14.74 36.35 29.83
N SER A 43 15.99 36.22 30.32
CA SER A 43 16.82 37.38 30.66
C SER A 43 17.21 38.23 29.45
N THR A 44 17.39 37.60 28.28
CA THR A 44 17.70 38.29 27.01
C THR A 44 16.48 39.03 26.46
N LEU A 45 15.28 38.44 26.56
CA LEU A 45 14.02 39.08 26.16
C LEU A 45 13.67 40.26 27.07
N ALA A 46 13.90 40.15 28.39
CA ALA A 46 13.65 41.23 29.33
C ALA A 46 14.53 42.45 29.06
N ARG A 47 15.84 42.25 28.80
CA ARG A 47 16.75 43.35 28.41
C ARG A 47 16.36 44.00 27.08
N ARG A 48 15.84 43.21 26.14
CA ARG A 48 15.40 43.72 24.83
C ARG A 48 14.12 44.53 24.94
N TYR A 49 13.22 44.19 25.87
CA TYR A 49 11.99 44.95 26.15
C TYR A 49 12.25 46.33 26.77
N GLU A 50 13.23 46.45 27.67
CA GLU A 50 13.58 47.74 28.29
C GLU A 50 14.14 48.76 27.29
N LEU A 51 14.72 48.28 26.19
CA LEU A 51 15.32 49.11 25.13
C LEU A 51 14.32 49.52 24.02
N LEU A 52 13.06 49.06 24.07
CA LEU A 52 12.05 49.40 23.07
C LEU A 52 11.38 50.75 23.38
N PRO A 53 10.97 51.53 22.35
CA PRO A 53 10.11 52.68 22.54
C PRO A 53 8.68 52.27 22.96
N ASP A 54 7.97 53.15 23.69
CA ASP A 54 6.71 52.79 24.36
C ASP A 54 5.57 52.39 23.42
N ASN A 55 5.59 52.85 22.17
CA ASN A 55 4.62 52.47 21.14
C ASN A 55 4.82 51.04 20.58
N GLU A 56 5.98 50.41 20.79
CA GLU A 56 6.31 49.07 20.28
C GLU A 56 6.26 47.98 21.36
N LYS A 57 6.32 48.36 22.64
CA LYS A 57 6.26 47.44 23.79
C LYS A 57 4.99 46.58 23.80
N GLN A 58 3.85 47.14 23.40
CA GLN A 58 2.58 46.42 23.38
C GLN A 58 2.53 45.30 22.33
N GLN A 59 3.13 45.53 21.16
CA GLN A 59 3.25 44.51 20.11
C GLN A 59 4.25 43.41 20.51
N PHE A 60 5.35 43.78 21.17
CA PHE A 60 6.33 42.83 21.69
C PHE A 60 5.74 41.91 22.77
N ILE A 61 4.94 42.45 23.69
CA ILE A 61 4.22 41.64 24.70
C ILE A 61 3.26 40.66 24.03
N THR A 62 2.50 41.13 23.04
CA THR A 62 1.51 40.31 22.33
C THR A 62 2.18 39.16 21.57
N ALA A 63 3.28 39.44 20.86
CA ALA A 63 4.06 38.43 20.15
C ALA A 63 4.67 37.39 21.10
N THR A 64 5.17 37.83 22.26
CA THR A 64 5.78 36.94 23.27
C THR A 64 4.73 36.06 23.94
N GLN A 65 3.52 36.57 24.19
CA GLN A 65 2.40 35.80 24.71
C GLN A 65 1.92 34.73 23.71
N ILE A 66 1.82 35.07 22.42
CA ILE A 66 1.49 34.10 21.36
C ILE A 66 2.55 32.99 21.31
N TRP A 67 3.83 33.35 21.42
CA TRP A 67 4.93 32.38 21.39
C TRP A 67 4.92 31.43 22.60
N LEU A 68 4.59 31.94 23.80
CA LEU A 68 4.43 31.12 25.01
C LEU A 68 3.23 30.16 24.92
N VAL A 69 2.13 30.58 24.28
CA VAL A 69 0.98 29.71 24.01
C VAL A 69 1.35 28.59 23.03
N ILE A 70 2.12 28.90 21.99
CA ILE A 70 2.63 27.90 21.03
C ILE A 70 3.56 26.90 21.73
N LEU A 71 4.47 27.36 22.58
CA LEU A 71 5.36 26.51 23.38
C LEU A 71 4.58 25.56 24.30
N ASN A 72 3.57 26.07 25.00
CA ASN A 72 2.71 25.25 25.86
C ASN A 72 1.93 24.22 25.06
N LEU A 73 1.42 24.58 23.87
CA LEU A 73 0.76 23.64 22.96
C LEU A 73 1.70 22.53 22.47
N ILE A 74 2.95 22.88 22.15
CA ILE A 74 3.99 21.91 21.78
C ILE A 74 4.31 20.99 22.96
N GLN A 75 4.43 21.53 24.17
CA GLN A 75 4.72 20.77 25.38
C GLN A 75 3.56 19.80 25.73
N ASP A 76 2.32 20.24 25.56
CA ASP A 76 1.12 19.40 25.71
C ASP A 76 1.03 18.33 24.62
N LEU A 77 1.42 18.64 23.39
CA LEU A 77 1.50 17.68 22.27
C LEU A 77 2.56 16.61 22.54
N VAL A 78 3.73 17.00 23.06
CA VAL A 78 4.81 16.08 23.45
C VAL A 78 4.33 15.20 24.61
N LEU A 79 3.75 15.76 25.67
CA LEU A 79 3.24 15.01 26.81
C LEU A 79 2.08 14.06 26.42
N LYS A 80 1.20 14.46 25.50
CA LYS A 80 0.15 13.59 24.94
C LYS A 80 0.75 12.46 24.09
N LYS A 81 1.76 12.72 23.27
CA LYS A 81 2.50 11.68 22.52
C LYS A 81 3.23 10.71 23.45
N THR A 82 3.86 11.20 24.51
CA THR A 82 4.55 10.35 25.49
C THR A 82 3.56 9.51 26.29
N ARG A 83 2.40 10.05 26.68
CA ARG A 83 1.32 9.26 27.31
C ARG A 83 0.70 8.24 26.36
N PHE A 84 0.55 8.58 25.08
CA PHE A 84 0.10 7.64 24.04
C PHE A 84 1.08 6.48 23.87
N TRP A 85 2.39 6.76 23.86
CA TRP A 85 3.45 5.75 23.81
C TRP A 85 3.53 4.87 25.06
N ILE A 86 3.42 5.44 26.26
CA ILE A 86 3.41 4.69 27.52
C ILE A 86 2.18 3.77 27.60
N LYS A 87 1.02 4.20 27.09
CA LYS A 87 -0.20 3.38 27.06
C LYS A 87 -0.14 2.27 26.01
N HIS A 88 0.65 2.43 24.94
CA HIS A 88 0.91 1.37 23.96
C HIS A 88 1.94 0.34 24.44
N LEU A 89 2.93 0.74 25.24
CA LEU A 89 3.93 -0.17 25.82
C LEU A 89 3.38 -1.03 26.98
N GLN A 90 2.22 -0.70 27.55
CA GLN A 90 1.59 -1.46 28.64
C GLN A 90 0.65 -2.60 28.16
N ASN A 91 0.47 -2.77 26.85
CA ASN A 91 -0.34 -3.86 26.27
C ASN A 91 0.48 -5.05 25.77
N ASP A 92 1.82 -4.99 25.83
CA ASP A 92 2.69 -6.12 25.55
C ASP A 92 3.12 -6.79 26.85
N SER A 93 2.68 -8.04 27.02
CA SER A 93 2.90 -8.89 28.18
C SER A 93 4.38 -9.26 28.35
N PHE A 94 5.07 -8.66 29.32
CA PHE A 94 6.27 -9.24 29.95
C PHE A 94 6.47 -8.70 31.38
N SER A 95 6.41 -9.59 32.37
CA SER A 95 6.89 -9.36 33.74
C SER A 95 8.41 -9.60 33.83
N PRO A 96 9.14 -8.79 34.61
CA PRO A 96 9.80 -9.37 35.80
C PRO A 96 9.81 -8.45 37.04
N THR A 97 10.20 -9.07 38.16
CA THR A 97 10.15 -8.67 39.57
C THR A 97 10.88 -7.37 39.98
N PRO A 98 10.48 -6.73 41.10
CA PRO A 98 11.03 -5.43 41.52
C PRO A 98 12.32 -5.56 42.34
N LYS A 99 13.32 -4.74 42.01
CA LYS A 99 14.42 -4.37 42.93
C LYS A 99 14.33 -2.88 43.24
N GLU A 100 14.51 -2.57 44.52
CA GLU A 100 14.35 -1.28 45.18
C GLU A 100 15.25 -0.17 44.60
N CYS A 101 14.68 1.02 44.43
CA CYS A 101 15.41 2.30 44.37
C CYS A 101 14.63 3.37 45.14
N SER A 102 15.33 4.09 46.02
CA SER A 102 14.85 5.05 47.02
C SER A 102 14.45 6.43 46.43
N PRO A 103 13.63 7.24 47.14
CA PRO A 103 13.09 8.49 46.60
C PRO A 103 14.05 9.68 46.75
N LEU A 104 14.36 10.36 45.65
CA LEU A 104 15.02 11.67 45.64
C LEU A 104 13.98 12.81 45.64
N ALA A 105 14.31 13.87 46.38
CA ALA A 105 13.45 14.90 46.92
C ALA A 105 12.79 15.86 45.91
N LYS A 106 11.61 16.38 46.29
CA LYS A 106 10.90 17.51 45.65
C LYS A 106 11.65 18.83 45.88
N PRO A 107 11.87 19.68 44.86
CA PRO A 107 12.20 21.08 45.08
C PRO A 107 10.93 21.91 45.28
N SER A 108 10.93 22.73 46.32
CA SER A 108 9.96 23.79 46.62
C SER A 108 10.08 24.97 45.63
N LEU A 109 8.97 25.41 45.05
CA LEU A 109 8.85 26.65 44.28
C LEU A 109 8.63 27.85 45.23
N PRO A 110 9.29 29.01 45.03
CA PRO A 110 8.95 30.23 45.75
C PRO A 110 7.68 30.88 45.20
N THR A 111 6.88 31.42 46.11
CA THR A 111 5.73 32.29 45.90
C THR A 111 6.07 33.55 45.10
N LEU A 112 5.28 33.84 44.05
CA LEU A 112 5.14 35.21 43.51
C LEU A 112 3.65 35.57 43.44
N SER A 113 3.22 36.32 44.44
CA SER A 113 1.95 37.01 44.55
C SER A 113 2.07 38.42 43.97
N VAL A 114 1.60 38.69 42.74
CA VAL A 114 1.19 40.03 42.27
C VAL A 114 0.21 39.84 41.09
N LEU A 115 -0.89 40.61 41.09
CA LEU A 115 -2.03 40.68 40.16
C LEU A 115 -3.25 39.80 40.51
N THR A 116 -3.86 40.13 41.64
CA THR A 116 -5.31 40.03 41.81
C THR A 116 -6.02 41.06 40.93
N GLY A 117 -7.06 40.63 40.21
CA GLY A 117 -8.10 41.54 39.72
C GLY A 117 -8.63 41.24 38.33
N PHE A 118 -9.42 40.17 38.16
CA PHE A 118 -10.60 40.13 37.27
C PHE A 118 -11.49 38.96 37.71
N SER A 119 -12.80 39.19 37.85
CA SER A 119 -13.75 38.22 38.42
C SER A 119 -14.17 37.12 37.43
N PRO A 120 -14.68 35.96 37.89
CA PRO A 120 -14.96 34.78 37.07
C PRO A 120 -16.13 34.90 36.08
N SER A 121 -16.79 36.06 35.92
CA SER A 121 -18.01 36.19 35.12
C SER A 121 -17.82 36.67 33.68
N ARG A 122 -16.58 36.84 33.19
CA ARG A 122 -16.30 37.19 31.78
C ARG A 122 -15.73 36.05 30.93
N LEU A 123 -15.36 34.91 31.52
CA LEU A 123 -14.83 33.74 30.80
C LEU A 123 -15.93 32.90 30.12
N SER A 124 -17.18 32.99 30.56
CA SER A 124 -18.32 32.30 29.91
C SER A 124 -18.88 33.04 28.69
N MET A 125 -18.51 34.30 28.49
CA MET A 125 -18.92 35.09 27.31
C MET A 125 -17.93 34.95 26.14
N PHE A 126 -16.69 34.55 26.42
CA PHE A 126 -15.65 34.33 25.38
C PHE A 126 -15.75 32.97 24.68
N PHE A 127 -16.44 31.99 25.27
CA PHE A 127 -16.65 30.66 24.68
C PHE A 127 -17.99 30.49 23.96
N ARG A 128 -18.83 31.55 23.87
CA ARG A 128 -20.14 31.50 23.19
C ARG A 128 -20.24 32.33 21.90
N THR A 129 -19.15 32.87 21.38
CA THR A 129 -19.14 33.74 20.19
C THR A 129 -18.12 33.36 19.10
N THR A 130 -17.61 32.12 19.09
CA THR A 130 -16.80 31.61 17.97
C THR A 130 -17.46 30.49 17.17
N HIS A 131 -18.75 30.24 17.36
CA HIS A 131 -19.61 29.52 16.40
C HIS A 131 -20.52 30.51 15.66
N ASN A 132 -19.90 31.43 14.93
CA ASN A 132 -20.46 32.13 13.78
C ASN A 132 -19.36 33.00 13.18
N VAL A 133 -18.35 32.35 12.61
CA VAL A 133 -17.50 33.01 11.62
C VAL A 133 -18.10 32.66 10.27
N GLN A 134 -18.97 33.55 9.77
CA GLN A 134 -19.22 33.60 8.34
C GLN A 134 -17.88 33.83 7.63
N PRO A 135 -17.54 33.09 6.58
CA PRO A 135 -16.32 33.36 5.84
C PRO A 135 -16.55 34.63 5.01
N THR A 136 -16.22 35.79 5.57
CA THR A 136 -16.09 37.03 4.79
C THR A 136 -14.61 37.37 4.62
N THR A 137 -13.89 36.50 3.94
CA THR A 137 -12.72 36.88 3.15
C THR A 137 -13.09 36.68 1.70
N LYS A 138 -13.37 37.79 1.00
CA LYS A 138 -13.54 37.82 -0.45
C LYS A 138 -12.23 37.37 -1.10
N TYR A 139 -12.12 36.08 -1.39
CA TYR A 139 -11.28 35.58 -2.46
C TYR A 139 -11.76 36.24 -3.76
N LYS A 140 -10.98 37.16 -4.32
CA LYS A 140 -11.14 37.62 -5.71
C LYS A 140 -10.43 36.61 -6.62
N GLY A 141 -11.09 35.48 -6.86
CA GLY A 141 -10.80 34.51 -7.90
C GLY A 141 -12.12 33.85 -8.26
N GLY A 142 -12.41 33.66 -9.55
CA GLY A 142 -13.72 33.14 -10.01
C GLY A 142 -14.14 31.91 -9.20
N LYS A 143 -15.39 31.91 -8.70
CA LYS A 143 -15.96 30.79 -7.94
C LYS A 143 -15.79 29.50 -8.73
N ASN A 144 -15.05 28.54 -8.19
CA ASN A 144 -14.98 27.19 -8.73
C ASN A 144 -16.23 26.43 -8.24
N MET A 145 -17.25 26.33 -9.10
CA MET A 145 -18.57 25.81 -8.72
C MET A 145 -18.50 24.33 -8.34
N LEU A 146 -17.62 23.56 -8.98
CA LEU A 146 -17.40 22.16 -8.67
C LEU A 146 -16.91 21.94 -7.24
N LYS A 147 -16.01 22.79 -6.73
CA LYS A 147 -15.56 22.67 -5.33
C LYS A 147 -16.71 22.87 -4.34
N GLU A 148 -17.59 23.85 -4.57
CA GLU A 148 -18.78 24.06 -3.74
C GLU A 148 -19.70 22.82 -3.79
N LYS A 149 -19.94 22.27 -4.99
CA LYS A 149 -20.72 21.03 -5.15
C LYS A 149 -20.11 19.83 -4.43
N ILE A 150 -18.78 19.68 -4.45
CA ILE A 150 -18.09 18.58 -3.75
C ILE A 150 -18.24 18.74 -2.24
N LEU A 151 -18.01 19.94 -1.70
CA LEU A 151 -18.15 20.22 -0.26
C LEU A 151 -19.58 19.98 0.25
N ASN A 152 -20.58 20.35 -0.56
CA ASN A 152 -21.98 20.21 -0.21
C ASN A 152 -22.58 18.83 -0.56
N LYS A 153 -21.80 17.91 -1.13
CA LYS A 153 -22.26 16.60 -1.63
C LYS A 153 -23.32 16.68 -2.75
N GLU A 154 -23.34 17.79 -3.48
CA GLU A 154 -24.25 18.03 -4.61
C GLU A 154 -23.66 17.56 -5.94
N ALA A 155 -22.35 17.31 -5.99
CA ALA A 155 -21.67 16.80 -7.18
C ALA A 155 -22.17 15.38 -7.53
N VAL A 156 -22.50 15.15 -8.79
CA VAL A 156 -22.81 13.81 -9.31
C VAL A 156 -21.53 13.14 -9.77
N VAL A 157 -21.25 11.93 -9.28
CA VAL A 157 -20.01 11.21 -9.59
C VAL A 157 -20.28 10.02 -10.51
N GLY A 158 -19.66 10.02 -11.69
CA GLY A 158 -19.58 8.89 -12.59
C GLY A 158 -18.40 7.98 -12.27
N VAL A 159 -18.59 6.66 -12.32
CA VAL A 159 -17.50 5.68 -12.24
C VAL A 159 -17.56 4.72 -13.42
N ILE A 160 -16.57 4.75 -14.30
CA ILE A 160 -16.49 3.92 -15.49
C ILE A 160 -15.69 2.65 -15.20
N GLY A 161 -16.28 1.48 -15.41
CA GLY A 161 -15.73 0.16 -15.14
C GLY A 161 -16.07 -0.31 -13.73
N LEU A 162 -17.09 -1.17 -13.59
CA LEU A 162 -17.57 -1.68 -12.30
C LEU A 162 -16.89 -3.02 -11.97
N GLY A 163 -15.57 -3.03 -12.09
CA GLY A 163 -14.71 -4.15 -11.68
C GLY A 163 -14.21 -4.02 -10.25
N TYR A 164 -13.15 -4.78 -9.92
CA TYR A 164 -12.55 -4.85 -8.58
C TYR A 164 -12.12 -3.49 -8.01
N VAL A 165 -11.86 -2.50 -8.86
CA VAL A 165 -11.49 -1.13 -8.43
C VAL A 165 -12.72 -0.22 -8.43
N GLY A 166 -13.46 -0.17 -9.53
CA GLY A 166 -14.50 0.83 -9.69
C GLY A 166 -15.75 0.59 -8.83
N LEU A 167 -16.19 -0.65 -8.60
CA LEU A 167 -17.38 -0.87 -7.76
C LEU A 167 -17.14 -0.49 -6.28
N PRO A 168 -16.03 -0.92 -5.62
CA PRO A 168 -15.71 -0.42 -4.28
C PRO A 168 -15.61 1.11 -4.21
N LEU A 169 -14.97 1.75 -5.19
CA LEU A 169 -14.88 3.21 -5.24
C LEU A 169 -16.24 3.88 -5.42
N ALA A 170 -17.15 3.30 -6.22
CA ALA A 170 -18.51 3.80 -6.39
C ALA A 170 -19.31 3.69 -5.08
N VAL A 171 -19.19 2.57 -4.38
CA VAL A 171 -19.81 2.34 -3.07
C VAL A 171 -19.30 3.35 -2.04
N GLU A 172 -17.99 3.54 -1.89
CA GLU A 172 -17.43 4.49 -0.91
C GLU A 172 -17.84 5.94 -1.21
N LYS A 173 -17.88 6.34 -2.49
CA LYS A 173 -18.38 7.66 -2.90
C LYS A 173 -19.86 7.84 -2.52
N ALA A 174 -20.68 6.81 -2.71
CA ALA A 174 -22.09 6.87 -2.35
C ALA A 174 -22.30 6.89 -0.83
N LYS A 175 -21.52 6.11 -0.06
CA LYS A 175 -21.50 6.16 1.42
C LYS A 175 -21.09 7.52 1.96
N ALA A 176 -20.22 8.23 1.23
CA ALA A 176 -19.82 9.60 1.55
C ALA A 176 -20.89 10.66 1.22
N GLY A 177 -22.04 10.26 0.68
CA GLY A 177 -23.20 11.13 0.42
C GLY A 177 -23.32 11.64 -1.01
N PHE A 178 -22.48 11.20 -1.94
CA PHE A 178 -22.59 11.61 -3.35
C PHE A 178 -23.61 10.75 -4.10
N LYS A 179 -24.33 11.35 -5.06
CA LYS A 179 -25.06 10.55 -6.06
C LYS A 179 -24.08 9.97 -7.06
N VAL A 180 -24.10 8.66 -7.22
CA VAL A 180 -23.16 7.92 -8.06
C VAL A 180 -23.87 7.23 -9.22
N ILE A 181 -23.30 7.40 -10.42
CA ILE A 181 -23.70 6.67 -11.63
C ILE A 181 -22.53 5.76 -12.02
N GLY A 182 -22.72 4.45 -11.91
CA GLY A 182 -21.79 3.45 -12.39
C GLY A 182 -22.00 3.16 -13.87
N PHE A 183 -20.92 3.06 -14.64
CA PHE A 183 -20.96 2.73 -16.06
C PHE A 183 -20.18 1.46 -16.33
N ASP A 184 -20.78 0.48 -16.97
CA ASP A 184 -20.08 -0.72 -17.46
C ASP A 184 -20.68 -1.16 -18.80
N ILE A 185 -19.89 -1.79 -19.65
CA ILE A 185 -20.38 -2.33 -20.94
C ILE A 185 -21.13 -3.65 -20.76
N GLN A 186 -20.94 -4.32 -19.62
CA GLN A 186 -21.57 -5.61 -19.34
C GLN A 186 -22.92 -5.40 -18.66
N GLN A 187 -24.00 -5.57 -19.44
CA GLN A 187 -25.37 -5.46 -18.92
C GLN A 187 -25.60 -6.32 -17.66
N LYS A 188 -25.04 -7.54 -17.63
CA LYS A 188 -25.11 -8.42 -16.45
C LYS A 188 -24.63 -7.73 -15.16
N LYS A 189 -23.51 -7.01 -15.19
CA LYS A 189 -22.98 -6.32 -14.01
C LYS A 189 -23.86 -5.14 -13.61
N VAL A 190 -24.33 -4.38 -14.60
CA VAL A 190 -25.26 -3.26 -14.39
C VAL A 190 -26.53 -3.74 -13.70
N ASP A 191 -27.11 -4.83 -14.17
CA ASP A 191 -28.33 -5.40 -13.60
C ASP A 191 -28.11 -5.89 -12.16
N MET A 192 -26.97 -6.53 -11.88
CA MET A 192 -26.61 -6.96 -10.52
C MET A 192 -26.49 -5.77 -9.57
N VAL A 193 -25.74 -4.72 -9.95
CA VAL A 193 -25.60 -3.50 -9.13
C VAL A 193 -26.96 -2.86 -8.87
N ASN A 194 -27.81 -2.73 -9.88
CA ASN A 194 -29.15 -2.12 -9.73
C ASN A 194 -30.11 -2.96 -8.86
N ARG A 195 -29.82 -4.26 -8.66
CA ARG A 195 -30.53 -5.10 -7.69
C ARG A 195 -29.88 -5.14 -6.30
N GLY A 196 -28.77 -4.43 -6.09
CA GLY A 196 -28.00 -4.52 -4.85
C GLY A 196 -27.17 -5.80 -4.72
N GLU A 197 -27.00 -6.57 -5.80
CA GLU A 197 -26.29 -7.85 -5.80
C GLU A 197 -24.79 -7.62 -6.02
N ASN A 198 -24.00 -7.92 -4.99
CA ASN A 198 -22.56 -7.83 -5.06
C ASN A 198 -21.93 -9.06 -5.72
N TYR A 199 -20.87 -8.84 -6.51
CA TYR A 199 -20.07 -9.87 -7.17
C TYR A 199 -18.56 -9.69 -6.93
N ILE A 200 -18.18 -8.86 -5.96
CA ILE A 200 -16.78 -8.53 -5.64
C ILE A 200 -16.56 -8.65 -4.13
N GLY A 201 -15.52 -9.37 -3.72
CA GLY A 201 -15.24 -9.62 -2.29
C GLY A 201 -14.91 -8.38 -1.45
N ASP A 202 -14.46 -7.28 -2.08
CA ASP A 202 -14.08 -6.03 -1.38
C ASP A 202 -15.27 -5.09 -1.10
N VAL A 203 -16.49 -5.51 -1.40
CA VAL A 203 -17.74 -4.79 -1.10
C VAL A 203 -18.57 -5.58 -0.09
N VAL A 204 -19.17 -4.90 0.88
CA VAL A 204 -20.13 -5.53 1.81
C VAL A 204 -21.50 -5.57 1.14
N ASN A 205 -22.13 -6.75 1.13
CA ASN A 205 -23.40 -6.96 0.42
C ASN A 205 -24.49 -6.01 0.92
N GLU A 206 -24.61 -5.87 2.24
CA GLU A 206 -25.61 -5.04 2.90
C GLU A 206 -25.40 -3.55 2.59
N ASP A 207 -24.14 -3.10 2.46
CA ASP A 207 -23.82 -1.73 2.07
C ASP A 207 -24.32 -1.45 0.65
N LEU A 208 -24.03 -2.34 -0.30
CA LEU A 208 -24.45 -2.16 -1.70
C LEU A 208 -25.98 -2.15 -1.82
N GLU A 209 -26.66 -3.09 -1.18
CA GLU A 209 -28.12 -3.18 -1.18
C GLU A 209 -28.76 -1.88 -0.64
N GLN A 210 -28.29 -1.41 0.51
CA GLN A 210 -28.82 -0.21 1.15
C GLN A 210 -28.60 1.04 0.30
N ILE A 211 -27.39 1.23 -0.24
CA ILE A 211 -27.06 2.40 -1.07
C ILE A 211 -27.90 2.46 -2.35
N VAL A 212 -28.12 1.31 -2.98
CA VAL A 212 -28.94 1.22 -4.20
C VAL A 212 -30.40 1.51 -3.87
N LYS A 213 -30.91 0.96 -2.77
CA LYS A 213 -32.26 1.21 -2.27
C LYS A 213 -32.50 2.69 -1.93
N ASP A 214 -31.49 3.36 -1.37
CA ASP A 214 -31.53 4.79 -1.06
C ASP A 214 -31.39 5.68 -2.31
N GLY A 215 -31.18 5.09 -3.49
CA GLY A 215 -31.02 5.82 -4.75
C GLY A 215 -29.69 6.57 -4.86
N MET A 216 -28.71 6.21 -4.03
CA MET A 216 -27.39 6.86 -3.98
C MET A 216 -26.42 6.27 -5.00
N LEU A 217 -26.61 5.02 -5.41
CA LEU A 217 -25.88 4.37 -6.49
C LEU A 217 -26.87 3.72 -7.46
N ARG A 218 -26.64 3.93 -8.76
CA ARG A 218 -27.22 3.13 -9.83
C ARG A 218 -26.18 2.87 -10.90
N ALA A 219 -26.35 1.81 -11.67
CA ALA A 219 -25.51 1.48 -12.81
C ALA A 219 -26.27 1.60 -14.13
N THR A 220 -25.55 1.86 -15.22
CA THR A 220 -26.11 1.97 -16.57
C THR A 220 -25.10 1.50 -17.62
N THR A 221 -25.60 1.00 -18.75
CA THR A 221 -24.81 0.81 -19.98
C THR A 221 -24.90 2.03 -20.90
N ASP A 222 -25.75 3.01 -20.59
CA ASP A 222 -25.92 4.24 -21.36
C ASP A 222 -24.89 5.30 -20.95
N PHE A 223 -23.84 5.43 -21.76
CA PHE A 223 -22.80 6.42 -21.55
C PHE A 223 -23.27 7.86 -21.83
N ASP A 224 -24.45 8.10 -22.43
CA ASP A 224 -25.02 9.45 -22.58
C ASP A 224 -25.31 10.13 -21.24
N GLU A 225 -25.45 9.35 -20.17
CA GLU A 225 -25.65 9.89 -18.84
C GLU A 225 -24.41 10.55 -18.23
N LEU A 226 -23.22 10.36 -18.84
CA LEU A 226 -22.00 11.06 -18.42
C LEU A 226 -22.14 12.59 -18.47
N LYS A 227 -23.02 13.13 -19.32
CA LYS A 227 -23.31 14.58 -19.39
C LYS A 227 -23.91 15.15 -18.10
N ASN A 228 -24.41 14.27 -17.22
CA ASN A 228 -24.99 14.63 -15.93
C ASN A 228 -23.97 14.53 -14.78
N CYS A 229 -22.74 14.08 -15.04
CA CYS A 229 -21.71 13.86 -14.04
C CYS A 229 -20.79 15.07 -13.91
N ASP A 230 -20.63 15.59 -12.70
CA ASP A 230 -19.67 16.63 -12.38
C ASP A 230 -18.24 16.09 -12.24
N VAL A 231 -18.12 14.82 -11.85
CA VAL A 231 -16.86 14.11 -11.66
C VAL A 231 -16.95 12.76 -12.36
N VAL A 232 -15.90 12.32 -13.07
CA VAL A 232 -15.81 10.98 -13.66
C VAL A 232 -14.51 10.31 -13.27
N ALA A 233 -14.60 9.14 -12.65
CA ALA A 233 -13.46 8.27 -12.34
C ALA A 233 -13.40 7.09 -13.34
N ILE A 234 -12.27 6.93 -14.02
CA ILE A 234 -12.05 5.86 -15.01
C ILE A 234 -11.28 4.70 -14.37
N CYS A 235 -11.95 3.56 -14.20
CA CYS A 235 -11.49 2.35 -13.50
C CYS A 235 -11.56 1.10 -14.42
N VAL A 236 -11.20 1.26 -15.69
CA VAL A 236 -11.27 0.19 -16.69
C VAL A 236 -10.00 -0.69 -16.69
N PRO A 237 -10.07 -1.92 -17.21
CA PRO A 237 -8.91 -2.81 -17.30
C PRO A 237 -7.79 -2.22 -18.16
N THR A 238 -6.55 -2.55 -17.79
CA THR A 238 -5.34 -2.25 -18.57
C THR A 238 -4.56 -3.56 -18.75
N PRO A 239 -4.97 -4.45 -19.67
CA PRO A 239 -4.27 -5.71 -19.83
C PRO A 239 -2.89 -5.51 -20.49
N LEU A 240 -2.08 -6.57 -20.45
CA LEU A 240 -0.96 -6.72 -21.36
C LEU A 240 -1.38 -7.57 -22.55
N ASP A 241 -0.79 -7.30 -23.71
CA ASP A 241 -0.88 -8.19 -24.86
C ASP A 241 0.03 -9.44 -24.71
N LYS A 242 -0.01 -10.34 -25.70
CA LYS A 242 0.82 -11.55 -25.73
C LYS A 242 2.34 -11.30 -25.72
N TYR A 243 2.77 -10.06 -25.96
CA TYR A 243 4.17 -9.64 -25.95
C TYR A 243 4.53 -8.83 -24.69
N LYS A 244 3.67 -8.86 -23.66
CA LYS A 244 3.82 -8.08 -22.42
C LYS A 244 3.87 -6.57 -22.68
N GLN A 245 3.14 -6.07 -23.68
CA GLN A 245 2.97 -4.64 -23.96
C GLN A 245 1.64 -4.12 -23.39
N PRO A 246 1.59 -2.89 -22.83
CA PRO A 246 0.35 -2.30 -22.32
C PRO A 246 -0.70 -2.12 -23.42
N ASP A 247 -1.91 -2.60 -23.19
CA ASP A 247 -3.08 -2.32 -24.03
C ASP A 247 -3.91 -1.19 -23.42
N LEU A 248 -3.82 0.00 -24.03
CA LEU A 248 -4.57 1.19 -23.62
C LEU A 248 -5.95 1.32 -24.27
N THR A 249 -6.39 0.33 -25.06
CA THR A 249 -7.66 0.42 -25.82
C THR A 249 -8.84 0.80 -24.93
N TYR A 250 -8.94 0.21 -23.73
CA TYR A 250 -10.02 0.49 -22.78
C TYR A 250 -9.97 1.91 -22.22
N VAL A 251 -8.78 2.40 -21.85
CA VAL A 251 -8.58 3.76 -21.34
C VAL A 251 -8.89 4.79 -22.42
N VAL A 252 -8.39 4.57 -23.64
CA VAL A 252 -8.63 5.44 -24.79
C VAL A 252 -10.11 5.49 -25.14
N ASN A 253 -10.80 4.35 -25.21
CA ASN A 253 -12.22 4.29 -25.53
C ASN A 253 -13.06 4.98 -24.45
N SER A 254 -12.75 4.75 -23.16
CA SER A 254 -13.43 5.44 -22.06
C SER A 254 -13.22 6.94 -22.10
N THR A 255 -12.00 7.38 -22.40
CA THR A 255 -11.67 8.80 -22.54
C THR A 255 -12.44 9.44 -23.70
N LYS A 256 -12.60 8.73 -24.82
CA LYS A 256 -13.43 9.20 -25.95
C LYS A 256 -14.91 9.29 -25.58
N GLU A 257 -15.45 8.35 -24.82
CA GLU A 257 -16.83 8.44 -24.34
C GLU A 257 -17.05 9.63 -23.39
N VAL A 258 -16.05 9.93 -22.54
CA VAL A 258 -16.05 11.14 -21.70
C VAL A 258 -15.95 12.39 -22.57
N ALA A 259 -15.03 12.43 -23.55
CA ALA A 259 -14.84 13.59 -24.43
C ALA A 259 -16.14 14.00 -25.16
N LYS A 260 -16.92 13.04 -25.65
CA LYS A 260 -18.23 13.30 -26.29
C LYS A 260 -19.23 14.07 -25.42
N ARG A 261 -19.07 13.99 -24.09
CA ARG A 261 -20.01 14.54 -23.08
C ARG A 261 -19.31 15.45 -22.07
N LEU A 262 -18.06 15.82 -22.36
CA LEU A 262 -17.26 16.70 -21.53
C LEU A 262 -17.89 18.09 -21.53
N HIS A 263 -17.98 18.68 -20.35
CA HIS A 263 -18.48 20.05 -20.18
C HIS A 263 -17.57 20.84 -19.25
N LYS A 264 -17.82 22.15 -19.19
CA LYS A 264 -17.08 23.05 -18.30
C LYS A 264 -17.27 22.66 -16.84
N ASP A 265 -16.24 22.89 -16.05
CA ASP A 265 -16.15 22.62 -14.62
C ASP A 265 -16.34 21.14 -14.25
N MET A 266 -16.04 20.22 -15.17
CA MET A 266 -16.03 18.78 -14.94
C MET A 266 -14.64 18.30 -14.48
N LEU A 267 -14.56 17.35 -13.55
CA LEU A 267 -13.32 16.66 -13.18
C LEU A 267 -13.28 15.25 -13.77
N VAL A 268 -12.22 14.93 -14.51
CA VAL A 268 -11.92 13.57 -14.96
C VAL A 268 -10.72 13.04 -14.18
N VAL A 269 -10.83 11.84 -13.59
CA VAL A 269 -9.74 11.18 -12.87
C VAL A 269 -9.48 9.81 -13.45
N LEU A 270 -8.25 9.55 -13.87
CA LEU A 270 -7.80 8.20 -14.20
C LEU A 270 -7.38 7.47 -12.93
N GLU A 271 -8.00 6.31 -12.68
CA GLU A 271 -7.69 5.41 -11.56
C GLU A 271 -7.05 4.10 -12.02
N SER A 272 -7.30 3.71 -13.28
CA SER A 272 -6.66 2.57 -13.92
C SER A 272 -5.14 2.70 -13.91
N THR A 273 -4.45 1.65 -13.46
CA THR A 273 -2.98 1.64 -13.44
C THR A 273 -2.43 1.71 -14.87
N THR A 274 -1.42 2.55 -15.10
CA THR A 274 -0.86 2.79 -16.43
C THR A 274 0.60 3.28 -16.34
N TYR A 275 1.26 3.45 -17.49
CA TYR A 275 2.61 4.02 -17.53
C TYR A 275 2.62 5.55 -17.34
N PRO A 276 3.72 6.12 -16.80
CA PRO A 276 3.91 7.55 -16.68
C PRO A 276 3.80 8.28 -18.03
N GLY A 277 2.93 9.29 -18.10
CA GLY A 277 2.60 10.07 -19.28
C GLY A 277 1.24 9.73 -19.89
N THR A 278 0.51 8.71 -19.44
CA THR A 278 -0.78 8.35 -20.05
C THR A 278 -1.81 9.48 -19.90
N THR A 279 -1.94 10.03 -18.71
CA THR A 279 -2.90 11.11 -18.43
C THR A 279 -2.57 12.37 -19.24
N GLU A 280 -1.28 12.74 -19.33
CA GLU A 280 -0.84 13.98 -19.99
C GLU A 280 -0.72 13.85 -21.53
N GLU A 281 -0.18 12.73 -22.02
CA GLU A 281 0.23 12.53 -23.41
C GLU A 281 -0.83 11.77 -24.22
N VAL A 282 -1.79 11.09 -23.57
CA VAL A 282 -2.87 10.34 -24.24
C VAL A 282 -4.24 10.91 -23.91
N MET A 283 -4.61 11.00 -22.63
CA MET A 283 -5.97 11.41 -22.26
C MET A 283 -6.24 12.88 -22.51
N LYS A 284 -5.32 13.76 -22.08
CA LYS A 284 -5.47 15.21 -22.25
C LYS A 284 -5.71 15.60 -23.71
N PRO A 285 -4.92 15.15 -24.71
CA PRO A 285 -5.19 15.46 -26.12
C PRO A 285 -6.59 15.05 -26.57
N ILE A 286 -7.04 13.83 -26.23
CA ILE A 286 -8.38 13.34 -26.60
C ILE A 286 -9.49 14.22 -26.01
N LEU A 287 -9.32 14.68 -24.76
CA LEU A 287 -10.31 15.54 -24.11
C LEU A 287 -10.29 16.98 -24.69
N GLU A 288 -9.12 17.49 -25.07
CA GLU A 288 -8.97 18.83 -25.66
C GLU A 288 -9.42 18.90 -27.14
N GLU A 289 -9.62 17.77 -27.83
CA GLU A 289 -10.26 17.73 -29.16
C GLU A 289 -11.68 18.34 -29.16
N THR A 290 -12.32 18.41 -28.00
CA THR A 290 -13.63 19.08 -27.80
C THR A 290 -13.56 20.60 -27.95
N GLY A 291 -12.36 21.19 -27.92
CA GLY A 291 -12.12 22.63 -27.88
C GLY A 291 -12.09 23.21 -26.46
N LEU A 292 -12.44 22.43 -25.42
CA LEU A 292 -12.25 22.82 -24.02
C LEU A 292 -10.78 22.65 -23.62
N LYS A 293 -10.30 23.53 -22.73
CA LYS A 293 -8.90 23.52 -22.27
C LYS A 293 -8.74 22.92 -20.88
N CYS A 294 -7.82 21.98 -20.72
CA CYS A 294 -7.54 21.37 -19.43
C CYS A 294 -6.88 22.38 -18.48
N GLY A 295 -7.36 22.47 -17.23
CA GLY A 295 -6.91 23.43 -16.21
C GLY A 295 -7.57 24.81 -16.31
N GLU A 296 -8.32 25.07 -17.37
CA GLU A 296 -9.12 26.29 -17.57
C GLU A 296 -10.62 25.99 -17.59
N ASP A 297 -11.07 25.14 -18.52
CA ASP A 297 -12.47 24.77 -18.69
C ASP A 297 -12.84 23.49 -17.95
N PHE A 298 -11.94 22.51 -17.82
CA PHE A 298 -12.18 21.25 -17.09
C PHE A 298 -10.91 20.82 -16.34
N TYR A 299 -11.05 19.87 -15.41
CA TYR A 299 -9.95 19.36 -14.59
C TYR A 299 -9.60 17.92 -14.97
N LEU A 300 -8.31 17.59 -14.93
CA LEU A 300 -7.82 16.25 -15.21
C LEU A 300 -6.79 15.85 -14.16
N ALA A 301 -6.93 14.66 -13.59
CA ALA A 301 -5.98 14.11 -12.64
C ALA A 301 -5.76 12.61 -12.80
N PHE A 302 -4.69 12.13 -12.19
CA PHE A 302 -4.45 10.72 -11.94
C PHE A 302 -4.46 10.47 -10.44
N SER A 303 -5.05 9.36 -10.03
CA SER A 303 -5.00 8.89 -8.66
C SER A 303 -5.00 7.37 -8.67
N PRO A 304 -3.89 6.69 -8.34
CA PRO A 304 -3.85 5.25 -8.46
C PRO A 304 -4.66 4.58 -7.34
N GLU A 305 -5.36 3.50 -7.68
CA GLU A 305 -5.86 2.56 -6.68
C GLU A 305 -4.69 1.80 -6.01
N ARG A 306 -4.78 1.60 -4.70
CA ARG A 306 -3.75 0.97 -3.84
C ARG A 306 -4.32 -0.15 -2.97
N VAL A 307 -5.53 -0.64 -3.27
CA VAL A 307 -6.14 -1.81 -2.63
C VAL A 307 -5.23 -3.05 -2.70
N ASP A 308 -5.16 -3.77 -1.58
CA ASP A 308 -4.59 -5.11 -1.47
C ASP A 308 -5.73 -6.11 -1.23
N PRO A 309 -6.11 -6.92 -2.25
CA PRO A 309 -7.26 -7.82 -2.14
C PRO A 309 -7.18 -8.76 -0.94
N GLY A 310 -8.27 -8.89 -0.19
CA GLY A 310 -8.33 -9.74 1.01
C GLY A 310 -7.61 -9.17 2.24
N ASN A 311 -7.19 -7.90 2.21
CA ASN A 311 -6.60 -7.25 3.38
C ASN A 311 -7.67 -6.84 4.40
N ILE A 312 -7.61 -7.42 5.60
CA ILE A 312 -8.58 -7.15 6.67
C ILE A 312 -8.41 -5.79 7.32
N ARG A 313 -7.21 -5.19 7.25
CA ARG A 313 -6.85 -3.95 7.96
C ARG A 313 -6.98 -2.73 7.06
N TYR A 314 -6.48 -2.82 5.84
CA TYR A 314 -6.47 -1.73 4.88
C TYR A 314 -7.47 -2.01 3.77
N LYS A 315 -8.49 -1.15 3.68
CA LYS A 315 -9.55 -1.16 2.66
C LYS A 315 -9.47 0.15 1.87
N THR A 316 -10.26 0.27 0.80
CA THR A 316 -10.36 1.50 -0.01
C THR A 316 -10.52 2.75 0.86
N LYS A 317 -11.40 2.70 1.87
CA LYS A 317 -11.72 3.86 2.71
C LYS A 317 -10.56 4.41 3.55
N ASN A 318 -9.67 3.56 4.05
CA ASN A 318 -8.62 3.94 5.02
C ASN A 318 -7.19 3.86 4.46
N THR A 319 -7.05 3.62 3.16
CA THR A 319 -5.75 3.57 2.49
C THR A 319 -5.40 4.97 1.97
N PRO A 320 -4.22 5.53 2.34
CA PRO A 320 -3.81 6.84 1.84
C PRO A 320 -3.77 6.88 0.32
N LYS A 321 -4.30 7.95 -0.25
CA LYS A 321 -4.43 8.11 -1.70
C LYS A 321 -3.35 9.05 -2.22
N VAL A 322 -2.85 8.77 -3.42
CA VAL A 322 -1.94 9.68 -4.12
C VAL A 322 -2.73 10.42 -5.20
N VAL A 323 -2.50 11.71 -5.37
CA VAL A 323 -3.17 12.53 -6.39
C VAL A 323 -2.16 13.42 -7.09
N GLY A 324 -2.17 13.39 -8.43
CA GLY A 324 -1.45 14.33 -9.27
C GLY A 324 -2.37 14.85 -10.37
N GLY A 325 -2.61 16.15 -10.41
CA GLY A 325 -3.47 16.81 -11.40
C GLY A 325 -2.68 17.60 -12.43
N ILE A 326 -3.28 17.83 -13.61
CA ILE A 326 -2.75 18.76 -14.62
C ILE A 326 -2.89 20.19 -14.05
N GLY A 327 -1.81 20.67 -13.44
CA GLY A 327 -1.75 21.97 -12.76
C GLY A 327 -2.43 21.99 -11.39
N GLU A 328 -2.16 23.04 -10.63
CA GLU A 328 -2.59 23.18 -9.23
C GLU A 328 -4.11 23.08 -9.05
N LYS A 329 -4.89 23.68 -9.96
CA LYS A 329 -6.36 23.66 -9.87
C LYS A 329 -6.92 22.25 -9.96
N SER A 330 -6.45 21.44 -10.92
CA SER A 330 -6.93 20.06 -11.08
C SER A 330 -6.56 19.21 -9.87
N THR A 331 -5.34 19.40 -9.36
CA THR A 331 -4.85 18.73 -8.16
C THR A 331 -5.69 19.07 -6.93
N GLU A 332 -6.04 20.35 -6.75
CA GLU A 332 -6.84 20.81 -5.61
C GLU A 332 -8.26 20.25 -5.65
N VAL A 333 -8.92 20.27 -6.81
CA VAL A 333 -10.28 19.72 -6.98
C VAL A 333 -10.28 18.19 -6.76
N ALA A 334 -9.31 17.48 -7.34
CA ALA A 334 -9.19 16.04 -7.18
C ALA A 334 -8.87 15.66 -5.73
N LYS A 335 -7.97 16.39 -5.06
CA LYS A 335 -7.68 16.20 -3.63
C LYS A 335 -8.95 16.35 -2.80
N LEU A 336 -9.70 17.44 -3.02
CA LEU A 336 -10.93 17.72 -2.28
C LEU A 336 -11.99 16.61 -2.43
N LEU A 337 -12.12 16.05 -3.64
CA LEU A 337 -12.99 14.90 -3.89
C LEU A 337 -12.59 13.71 -3.01
N TYR A 338 -11.31 13.33 -3.00
CA TYR A 338 -10.88 12.14 -2.26
C TYR A 338 -10.87 12.35 -0.75
N GLU A 339 -10.50 13.54 -0.25
CA GLU A 339 -10.64 13.89 1.18
C GLU A 339 -12.11 13.88 1.63
N SER A 340 -13.03 14.13 0.71
CA SER A 340 -14.47 14.07 0.95
C SER A 340 -15.03 12.64 1.03
N VAL A 341 -14.26 11.63 0.59
CA VAL A 341 -14.71 10.23 0.46
C VAL A 341 -13.97 9.30 1.42
N LEU A 342 -12.68 9.57 1.68
CA LEU A 342 -11.78 8.66 2.39
C LEU A 342 -11.51 9.10 3.83
N ASP A 343 -11.34 8.13 4.72
CA ASP A 343 -10.90 8.34 6.11
C ASP A 343 -9.35 8.31 6.21
N ALA A 344 -8.66 8.69 5.13
CA ALA A 344 -7.20 8.61 5.01
C ALA A 344 -6.61 9.86 4.34
N GLU A 345 -5.30 10.07 4.58
CA GLU A 345 -4.57 11.19 3.99
C GLU A 345 -4.55 11.10 2.45
N VAL A 346 -4.75 12.24 1.80
CA VAL A 346 -4.54 12.41 0.36
C VAL A 346 -3.20 13.11 0.15
N PHE A 347 -2.21 12.33 -0.28
CA PHE A 347 -0.87 12.80 -0.60
C PHE A 347 -0.83 13.37 -2.03
N VAL A 348 -0.47 14.64 -2.14
CA VAL A 348 -0.40 15.34 -3.43
C VAL A 348 1.02 15.31 -3.97
N VAL A 349 1.14 15.02 -5.27
CA VAL A 349 2.37 15.16 -6.05
C VAL A 349 2.19 16.24 -7.15
N SER A 350 3.29 16.63 -7.78
CA SER A 350 3.35 17.77 -8.70
C SER A 350 2.55 17.60 -9.99
N SER A 351 2.42 16.39 -10.52
CA SER A 351 1.73 16.11 -11.78
C SER A 351 1.14 14.69 -11.81
N PRO A 352 0.27 14.38 -12.78
CA PRO A 352 -0.21 13.02 -12.99
C PRO A 352 0.94 12.04 -13.24
N LYS A 353 2.03 12.47 -13.89
CA LYS A 353 3.18 11.62 -14.22
C LYS A 353 3.90 11.09 -12.98
N GLU A 354 4.08 11.92 -11.95
CA GLU A 354 4.64 11.44 -10.67
C GLU A 354 3.67 10.49 -9.94
N ALA A 355 2.36 10.74 -10.05
CA ALA A 355 1.35 9.88 -9.43
C ALA A 355 1.27 8.51 -10.13
N GLU A 356 1.34 8.48 -11.46
CA GLU A 356 1.45 7.26 -12.29
C GLU A 356 2.71 6.48 -11.93
N MET A 357 3.87 7.16 -11.88
CA MET A 357 5.15 6.54 -11.54
C MET A 357 5.17 5.96 -10.13
N THR A 358 4.47 6.59 -9.18
CA THR A 358 4.38 6.10 -7.80
C THR A 358 3.81 4.68 -7.75
N LYS A 359 2.72 4.42 -8.48
CA LYS A 359 2.10 3.09 -8.53
C LYS A 359 3.02 2.04 -9.15
N ILE A 360 3.72 2.42 -10.21
CA ILE A 360 4.66 1.52 -10.87
C ILE A 360 5.83 1.21 -9.95
N LEU A 361 6.39 2.22 -9.27
CA LEU A 361 7.48 2.04 -8.32
C LEU A 361 7.09 1.10 -7.17
N GLU A 362 5.88 1.23 -6.62
CA GLU A 362 5.37 0.33 -5.57
C GLU A 362 5.39 -1.14 -5.99
N ASN A 363 4.91 -1.43 -7.20
CA ASN A 363 4.82 -2.79 -7.71
C ASN A 363 6.15 -3.32 -8.24
N THR A 364 7.00 -2.45 -8.83
CA THR A 364 8.38 -2.77 -9.20
C THR A 364 9.20 -3.13 -7.96
N PHE A 365 9.06 -2.36 -6.88
CA PHE A 365 9.72 -2.66 -5.63
C PHE A 365 9.31 -4.05 -5.11
N ARG A 366 8.02 -4.40 -5.18
CA ARG A 366 7.53 -5.73 -4.76
C ARG A 366 8.09 -6.85 -5.62
N ILE A 367 8.00 -6.78 -6.96
CA ILE A 367 8.45 -7.88 -7.83
C ILE A 367 9.96 -8.15 -7.68
N VAL A 368 10.77 -7.09 -7.56
CA VAL A 368 12.23 -7.19 -7.42
C VAL A 368 12.61 -7.85 -6.10
N ASN A 369 11.98 -7.46 -4.99
CA ASN A 369 12.30 -8.07 -3.70
C ASN A 369 11.77 -9.51 -3.59
N ILE A 370 10.65 -9.84 -4.25
CA ILE A 370 10.20 -11.24 -4.35
C ILE A 370 11.19 -12.07 -5.18
N ALA A 371 11.70 -11.52 -6.29
CA ALA A 371 12.73 -12.20 -7.09
C ALA A 371 14.01 -12.43 -6.28
N LEU A 372 14.46 -11.42 -5.53
CA LEU A 372 15.62 -11.54 -4.66
C LEU A 372 15.46 -12.69 -3.67
N ILE A 373 14.33 -12.76 -2.95
CA ILE A 373 14.17 -13.83 -1.96
C ILE A 373 13.99 -15.21 -2.61
N ASN A 374 13.35 -15.28 -3.78
CA ASN A 374 13.23 -16.52 -4.55
C ASN A 374 14.60 -17.03 -5.02
N GLU A 375 15.47 -16.16 -5.54
CA GLU A 375 16.84 -16.51 -5.89
C GLU A 375 17.63 -16.98 -4.66
N MET A 376 17.49 -16.26 -3.53
CA MET A 376 18.11 -16.66 -2.27
C MET A 376 17.62 -18.02 -1.77
N ALA A 377 16.34 -18.38 -1.97
CA ALA A 377 15.83 -19.71 -1.63
C ALA A 377 16.53 -20.82 -2.43
N ILE A 378 16.74 -20.60 -3.73
CA ILE A 378 17.48 -21.55 -4.59
C ILE A 378 18.92 -21.72 -4.10
N VAL A 379 19.61 -20.61 -3.80
CA VAL A 379 20.99 -20.63 -3.31
C VAL A 379 21.09 -21.30 -1.94
N ALA A 380 20.22 -20.91 -1.00
CA ALA A 380 20.17 -21.46 0.35
C ALA A 380 19.94 -22.97 0.33
N ASN A 381 19.01 -23.45 -0.51
CA ASN A 381 18.79 -24.89 -0.67
C ASN A 381 20.03 -25.63 -1.19
N LYS A 382 20.77 -25.07 -2.17
CA LYS A 382 22.03 -25.67 -2.65
C LYS A 382 23.11 -25.74 -1.56
N MET A 383 23.04 -24.84 -0.57
CA MET A 383 23.95 -24.80 0.57
C MET A 383 23.46 -25.60 1.79
N GLY A 384 22.26 -26.18 1.74
CA GLY A 384 21.63 -26.84 2.89
C GLY A 384 21.21 -25.87 4.00
N ILE A 385 20.88 -24.62 3.65
CA ILE A 385 20.45 -23.57 4.59
C ILE A 385 18.93 -23.37 4.48
N ASN A 386 18.26 -23.27 5.64
CA ASN A 386 16.84 -22.95 5.71
C ASN A 386 16.59 -21.45 5.47
N ILE A 387 16.14 -21.08 4.28
CA ILE A 387 15.89 -19.69 3.90
C ILE A 387 14.83 -19.01 4.79
N TRP A 388 13.82 -19.75 5.26
CA TRP A 388 12.77 -19.22 6.11
C TRP A 388 13.30 -18.79 7.48
N GLU A 389 14.24 -19.57 8.04
CA GLU A 389 14.93 -19.20 9.27
C GLU A 389 15.81 -17.96 9.07
N VAL A 390 16.53 -17.89 7.95
CA VAL A 390 17.36 -16.72 7.59
C VAL A 390 16.51 -15.46 7.47
N VAL A 391 15.36 -15.52 6.78
CA VAL A 391 14.43 -14.39 6.67
C VAL A 391 13.91 -13.98 8.05
N ASN A 392 13.49 -14.93 8.88
CA ASN A 392 13.00 -14.64 10.23
C ASN A 392 14.07 -13.97 11.09
N ALA A 393 15.32 -14.45 11.04
CA ALA A 393 16.44 -13.86 11.75
C ALA A 393 16.75 -12.44 11.23
N ALA A 394 16.80 -12.24 9.91
CA ALA A 394 17.02 -10.93 9.30
C ALA A 394 15.90 -9.92 9.64
N SER A 395 14.65 -10.40 9.74
CA SER A 395 13.48 -9.60 10.11
C SER A 395 13.53 -9.03 11.53
N THR A 396 14.39 -9.56 12.41
CA THR A 396 14.59 -8.99 13.75
C THR A 396 15.30 -7.64 13.72
N LYS A 397 15.95 -7.29 12.60
CA LYS A 397 16.60 -5.99 12.44
C LYS A 397 15.55 -4.90 12.21
N PRO A 398 15.43 -3.89 13.10
CA PRO A 398 14.33 -2.94 13.06
C PRO A 398 14.43 -1.89 11.95
N PHE A 399 15.49 -1.91 11.13
CA PHE A 399 15.70 -0.97 10.02
C PHE A 399 16.47 -1.61 8.87
N GLY A 400 16.20 -1.15 7.65
CA GLY A 400 16.94 -1.54 6.45
C GLY A 400 16.69 -2.98 5.97
N PHE A 401 15.74 -3.69 6.57
CA PHE A 401 15.27 -4.98 6.07
C PHE A 401 13.75 -5.06 6.19
N MET A 402 13.08 -5.17 5.05
CA MET A 402 11.65 -5.45 4.99
C MET A 402 11.47 -6.85 4.43
N PRO A 403 10.87 -7.79 5.17
CA PRO A 403 10.82 -9.18 4.74
C PRO A 403 9.95 -9.38 3.52
N PHE A 404 10.50 -10.12 2.58
CA PHE A 404 9.77 -10.81 1.53
C PHE A 404 9.98 -12.30 1.73
N TYR A 405 9.06 -13.11 1.21
CA TYR A 405 9.05 -14.54 1.44
C TYR A 405 9.07 -15.29 0.11
N PRO A 406 9.82 -16.39 0.01
CA PRO A 406 9.87 -17.17 -1.21
C PRO A 406 8.52 -17.87 -1.46
N GLY A 407 8.35 -18.38 -2.67
CA GLY A 407 7.16 -19.14 -3.03
C GLY A 407 7.21 -19.72 -4.43
N PRO A 408 6.10 -20.29 -4.90
CA PRO A 408 6.04 -20.93 -6.22
C PRO A 408 6.04 -19.94 -7.38
N GLY A 409 6.13 -18.64 -7.11
CA GLY A 409 6.11 -17.56 -8.10
C GLY A 409 5.28 -16.38 -7.61
N VAL A 410 4.95 -15.51 -8.56
CA VAL A 410 4.16 -14.29 -8.34
C VAL A 410 2.89 -14.37 -9.19
N GLY A 411 1.75 -13.98 -8.62
CA GLY A 411 0.47 -13.90 -9.34
C GLY A 411 -0.36 -12.66 -9.00
N GLY A 412 -1.61 -12.68 -9.44
CA GLY A 412 -2.51 -11.52 -9.40
C GLY A 412 -2.28 -10.55 -10.57
N HIS A 413 -3.09 -9.50 -10.67
CA HIS A 413 -3.02 -8.59 -11.81
C HIS A 413 -1.99 -7.47 -11.73
N CYS A 414 -1.49 -7.14 -10.55
CA CYS A 414 -0.67 -5.92 -10.42
C CYS A 414 0.81 -6.25 -10.54
N ILE A 415 1.29 -7.20 -9.74
CA ILE A 415 2.74 -7.44 -9.58
C ILE A 415 3.38 -8.04 -10.84
N PRO A 416 2.80 -9.05 -11.52
CA PRO A 416 3.41 -9.59 -12.74
C PRO A 416 3.17 -8.73 -13.99
N ILE A 417 2.39 -7.65 -13.90
CA ILE A 417 1.96 -6.84 -15.05
C ILE A 417 2.55 -5.43 -14.99
N ASP A 418 2.21 -4.65 -13.97
CA ASP A 418 2.48 -3.21 -13.89
C ASP A 418 3.97 -2.85 -14.08
N PRO A 419 4.95 -3.60 -13.52
CA PRO A 419 6.37 -3.29 -13.74
C PRO A 419 6.77 -3.31 -15.22
N PHE A 420 6.12 -4.11 -16.06
CA PHE A 420 6.38 -4.17 -17.49
C PHE A 420 5.86 -2.96 -18.26
N TYR A 421 4.94 -2.17 -17.69
CA TYR A 421 4.56 -0.88 -18.26
C TYR A 421 5.74 0.08 -18.27
N LEU A 422 6.55 0.10 -17.21
CA LEU A 422 7.77 0.89 -17.18
C LEU A 422 8.79 0.37 -18.19
N THR A 423 8.93 -0.96 -18.31
CA THR A 423 9.79 -1.58 -19.33
C THR A 423 9.40 -1.15 -20.74
N TYR A 424 8.10 -1.10 -21.04
CA TYR A 424 7.59 -0.62 -22.33
C TYR A 424 7.92 0.85 -22.57
N ILE A 425 7.55 1.75 -21.66
CA ILE A 425 7.73 3.20 -21.87
C ILE A 425 9.20 3.61 -21.80
N ALA A 426 10.04 2.95 -21.00
CA ALA A 426 11.47 3.24 -20.89
C ALA A 426 12.23 3.05 -22.23
N ARG A 427 11.75 2.15 -23.09
CA ARG A 427 12.32 1.94 -24.44
C ARG A 427 12.20 3.19 -25.31
N LYS A 428 11.16 4.02 -25.13
CA LYS A 428 11.01 5.34 -25.79
C LYS A 428 12.19 6.27 -25.45
N TYR A 429 12.80 6.08 -24.29
CA TYR A 429 13.96 6.84 -23.80
C TYR A 429 15.29 6.11 -24.03
N ASN A 430 15.31 5.09 -24.91
CA ASN A 430 16.49 4.27 -25.18
C ASN A 430 17.08 3.62 -23.91
N TYR A 431 16.22 3.23 -22.96
CA TYR A 431 16.62 2.59 -21.71
C TYR A 431 15.95 1.24 -21.53
N HIS A 432 16.75 0.23 -21.15
CA HIS A 432 16.28 -1.12 -20.85
C HIS A 432 16.29 -1.36 -19.34
N THR A 433 15.13 -1.69 -18.78
CA THR A 433 14.91 -1.94 -17.35
C THR A 433 15.40 -3.32 -16.93
N ARG A 434 16.71 -3.57 -17.04
CA ARG A 434 17.35 -4.88 -16.81
C ARG A 434 16.94 -5.55 -15.48
N LEU A 435 16.84 -4.77 -14.41
CA LEU A 435 16.45 -5.29 -13.09
C LEU A 435 15.01 -5.80 -13.05
N ILE A 436 14.09 -5.12 -13.75
CA ILE A 436 12.68 -5.52 -13.82
C ILE A 436 12.53 -6.78 -14.66
N GLU A 437 13.20 -6.82 -15.81
CA GLU A 437 13.20 -7.98 -16.71
C GLU A 437 13.77 -9.21 -16.00
N LEU A 438 14.93 -9.09 -15.33
CA LEU A 438 15.54 -10.18 -14.55
C LEU A 438 14.67 -10.63 -13.38
N ALA A 439 14.03 -9.69 -12.67
CA ALA A 439 13.09 -10.05 -11.61
C ALA A 439 11.88 -10.83 -12.15
N GLY A 440 11.41 -10.47 -13.35
CA GLY A 440 10.39 -11.23 -14.06
C GLY A 440 10.85 -12.65 -14.38
N GLU A 441 12.04 -12.81 -14.96
CA GLU A 441 12.63 -14.12 -15.31
C GLU A 441 12.78 -15.04 -14.09
N ILE A 442 13.35 -14.54 -12.99
CA ILE A 442 13.52 -15.32 -11.75
C ILE A 442 12.18 -15.78 -11.20
N ASN A 443 11.18 -14.88 -11.14
CA ASN A 443 9.86 -15.23 -10.61
C ASN A 443 9.07 -16.16 -11.53
N ASP A 444 9.19 -16.00 -12.86
CA ASP A 444 8.56 -16.87 -13.86
C ASP A 444 9.19 -18.29 -13.86
N PHE A 445 10.43 -18.44 -13.41
CA PHE A 445 11.12 -19.73 -13.26
C PHE A 445 10.71 -20.51 -12.00
N MET A 446 10.23 -19.85 -10.94
CA MET A 446 9.92 -20.52 -9.66
C MET A 446 8.93 -21.69 -9.74
N PRO A 447 7.87 -21.67 -10.57
CA PRO A 447 7.00 -22.83 -10.73
C PRO A 447 7.75 -24.10 -11.19
N GLU A 448 8.71 -23.95 -12.12
CA GLU A 448 9.55 -25.05 -12.59
C GLU A 448 10.46 -25.56 -11.47
N TYR A 449 11.15 -24.64 -10.79
CA TYR A 449 12.02 -24.98 -9.66
C TYR A 449 11.29 -25.73 -8.55
N VAL A 450 10.05 -25.35 -8.25
CA VAL A 450 9.20 -26.04 -7.27
C VAL A 450 8.92 -27.48 -7.70
N VAL A 451 8.57 -27.71 -8.98
CA VAL A 451 8.35 -29.07 -9.48
C VAL A 451 9.64 -29.88 -9.46
N ASP A 452 10.77 -29.31 -9.85
CA ASP A 452 12.09 -29.96 -9.77
C ASP A 452 12.46 -30.35 -8.33
N ARG A 453 12.13 -29.51 -7.34
CA ARG A 453 12.32 -29.84 -5.93
C ARG A 453 11.44 -31.01 -5.52
N LEU A 454 10.16 -31.01 -5.88
CA LEU A 454 9.27 -32.13 -5.59
C LEU A 454 9.77 -33.44 -6.26
N MET A 455 10.28 -33.38 -7.49
CA MET A 455 10.88 -34.52 -8.16
C MET A 455 12.06 -35.11 -7.37
N LYS A 456 12.92 -34.26 -6.79
CA LYS A 456 14.04 -34.72 -5.95
C LYS A 456 13.56 -35.39 -4.66
N LEU A 457 12.57 -34.79 -3.99
CA LEU A 457 11.98 -35.35 -2.77
C LEU A 457 11.29 -36.71 -3.02
N LEU A 458 10.57 -36.85 -4.14
CA LEU A 458 10.00 -38.14 -4.54
C LEU A 458 11.09 -39.19 -4.83
N ASN A 459 12.18 -38.79 -5.49
CA ASN A 459 13.29 -39.70 -5.78
C ASN A 459 13.98 -40.23 -4.53
N GLU A 460 14.05 -39.44 -3.45
CA GLU A 460 14.55 -39.91 -2.14
C GLU A 460 13.69 -41.08 -1.59
N GLN A 461 12.40 -41.10 -1.93
CA GLN A 461 11.47 -42.19 -1.63
C GLN A 461 11.39 -43.25 -2.74
N LYS A 462 12.31 -43.22 -3.72
CA LYS A 462 12.33 -44.10 -4.90
C LYS A 462 11.05 -44.03 -5.73
N LYS A 463 10.41 -42.87 -5.77
CA LYS A 463 9.23 -42.58 -6.59
C LYS A 463 9.60 -41.65 -7.73
N CYS A 464 9.24 -42.00 -8.96
CA CYS A 464 9.36 -41.09 -10.09
C CYS A 464 8.15 -40.17 -10.18
N MET A 465 8.30 -38.98 -10.78
CA MET A 465 7.20 -38.04 -11.01
C MET A 465 6.17 -38.58 -12.02
N ASN A 466 6.62 -39.26 -13.06
CA ASN A 466 5.74 -39.91 -14.02
C ASN A 466 4.88 -40.96 -13.32
N GLY A 467 3.57 -40.75 -13.32
CA GLY A 467 2.59 -41.60 -12.65
C GLY A 467 2.48 -41.39 -11.14
N ALA A 468 3.22 -40.43 -10.54
CA ALA A 468 3.04 -40.09 -9.13
C ALA A 468 1.68 -39.44 -8.92
N LYS A 469 0.98 -39.87 -7.87
CA LYS A 469 -0.27 -39.24 -7.43
C LYS A 469 0.05 -38.03 -6.56
N ILE A 470 -0.26 -36.83 -7.05
CA ILE A 470 0.03 -35.57 -6.37
C ILE A 470 -1.27 -34.88 -5.97
N VAL A 471 -1.40 -34.54 -4.70
CA VAL A 471 -2.47 -33.65 -4.24
C VAL A 471 -1.92 -32.23 -4.18
N MET A 472 -2.46 -31.32 -4.99
CA MET A 472 -2.08 -29.91 -4.98
C MET A 472 -3.08 -29.10 -4.15
N LEU A 473 -2.62 -28.52 -3.04
CA LEU A 473 -3.42 -27.69 -2.15
C LEU A 473 -3.30 -26.22 -2.53
N GLY A 474 -4.37 -25.70 -3.14
CA GLY A 474 -4.55 -24.31 -3.54
C GLY A 474 -4.24 -24.04 -5.00
N ILE A 475 -5.18 -23.40 -5.70
CA ILE A 475 -5.03 -22.94 -7.09
C ILE A 475 -5.17 -21.41 -7.21
N ALA A 476 -5.79 -20.76 -6.23
CA ALA A 476 -5.84 -19.30 -6.14
C ALA A 476 -4.43 -18.70 -6.05
N TYR A 477 -4.23 -17.47 -6.55
CA TYR A 477 -2.91 -16.83 -6.54
C TYR A 477 -2.48 -16.35 -5.14
N LYS A 478 -3.44 -16.15 -4.22
CA LYS A 478 -3.25 -15.71 -2.83
C LYS A 478 -4.15 -16.52 -1.91
N GLY A 479 -3.72 -16.68 -0.67
CA GLY A 479 -4.49 -17.36 0.36
C GLY A 479 -5.82 -16.68 0.65
N ASP A 480 -6.83 -17.50 0.97
CA ASP A 480 -8.15 -17.11 1.44
C ASP A 480 -9.03 -16.29 0.46
N ILE A 481 -8.72 -16.34 -0.83
CA ILE A 481 -9.53 -15.73 -1.90
C ILE A 481 -9.76 -16.73 -3.05
N ASP A 482 -10.73 -16.47 -3.91
CA ASP A 482 -11.12 -17.29 -5.07
C ASP A 482 -10.48 -16.82 -6.40
N ASP A 483 -9.52 -15.91 -6.31
CA ASP A 483 -8.91 -15.28 -7.48
C ASP A 483 -7.74 -16.11 -8.01
N MET A 484 -7.81 -16.49 -9.28
CA MET A 484 -6.82 -17.31 -9.98
C MET A 484 -5.99 -16.56 -11.02
N ARG A 485 -6.21 -15.26 -11.16
CA ARG A 485 -5.63 -14.47 -12.25
C ARG A 485 -4.11 -14.45 -12.10
N GLU A 486 -3.40 -14.85 -13.17
CA GLU A 486 -1.95 -15.06 -13.17
C GLU A 486 -1.43 -15.97 -12.04
N SER A 487 -2.23 -16.92 -11.54
CA SER A 487 -1.81 -17.76 -10.42
C SER A 487 -0.56 -18.59 -10.75
N PRO A 488 0.51 -18.55 -9.91
CA PRO A 488 1.68 -19.40 -10.11
C PRO A 488 1.34 -20.89 -9.93
N ALA A 489 0.29 -21.23 -9.18
CA ALA A 489 -0.17 -22.60 -9.00
C ALA A 489 -0.64 -23.25 -10.31
N LEU A 490 -1.19 -22.46 -11.25
CA LEU A 490 -1.54 -22.94 -12.59
C LEU A 490 -0.28 -23.32 -13.39
N LYS A 491 0.80 -22.53 -13.26
CA LYS A 491 2.09 -22.88 -13.88
C LYS A 491 2.65 -24.15 -13.26
N VAL A 492 2.61 -24.29 -11.93
CA VAL A 492 3.02 -25.52 -11.22
C VAL A 492 2.23 -26.73 -11.72
N LEU A 493 0.90 -26.64 -11.84
CA LEU A 493 0.04 -27.69 -12.42
C LEU A 493 0.54 -28.10 -13.81
N GLY A 494 0.77 -27.13 -14.70
CA GLY A 494 1.27 -27.40 -16.05
C GLY A 494 2.68 -28.00 -16.09
N HIS A 495 3.55 -27.72 -15.11
CA HIS A 495 4.85 -28.39 -14.98
C HIS A 495 4.70 -29.82 -14.45
N LEU A 496 3.78 -30.08 -13.52
CA LEU A 496 3.49 -31.43 -13.02
C LEU A 496 2.92 -32.34 -14.12
N GLU A 497 1.91 -31.85 -14.85
CA GLU A 497 1.27 -32.59 -15.95
C GLU A 497 2.26 -32.87 -17.10
N ARG A 498 3.13 -31.92 -17.44
CA ARG A 498 4.20 -32.14 -18.44
C ARG A 498 5.18 -33.23 -18.03
N ASN A 499 5.37 -33.43 -16.73
CA ASN A 499 6.16 -34.53 -16.18
C ASN A 499 5.33 -35.79 -15.90
N LEU A 500 4.11 -35.86 -16.44
CA LEU A 500 3.20 -37.01 -16.40
C LEU A 500 2.74 -37.41 -14.99
N ALA A 501 2.70 -36.45 -14.05
CA ALA A 501 2.09 -36.66 -12.74
C ALA A 501 0.56 -36.73 -12.83
N ASP A 502 -0.06 -37.55 -11.98
CA ASP A 502 -1.51 -37.60 -11.78
C ASP A 502 -1.89 -36.60 -10.68
N VAL A 503 -2.40 -35.43 -11.07
CA VAL A 503 -2.61 -34.30 -10.15
C VAL A 503 -4.08 -34.15 -9.79
N THR A 504 -4.38 -34.22 -8.50
CA THR A 504 -5.69 -33.83 -7.95
C THR A 504 -5.58 -32.47 -7.26
N VAL A 505 -6.33 -31.48 -7.76
CA VAL A 505 -6.35 -30.13 -7.19
C VAL A 505 -7.42 -30.01 -6.11
N VAL A 506 -7.06 -29.44 -4.97
CA VAL A 506 -7.97 -29.13 -3.86
C VAL A 506 -7.84 -27.65 -3.51
N ASP A 507 -8.94 -26.90 -3.60
CA ASP A 507 -8.99 -25.50 -3.18
C ASP A 507 -10.37 -25.22 -2.55
N PRO A 508 -10.44 -24.69 -1.31
CA PRO A 508 -11.72 -24.47 -0.64
C PRO A 508 -12.44 -23.17 -1.06
N TYR A 509 -11.81 -22.32 -1.88
CA TYR A 509 -12.38 -21.07 -2.38
C TYR A 509 -12.69 -21.15 -3.88
N VAL A 510 -11.92 -21.94 -4.63
CA VAL A 510 -12.17 -22.21 -6.05
C VAL A 510 -12.84 -23.58 -6.19
N SER A 511 -14.10 -23.60 -6.62
CA SER A 511 -14.86 -24.86 -6.82
C SER A 511 -14.60 -25.52 -8.17
N GLU A 512 -14.35 -24.73 -9.21
CA GLU A 512 -13.98 -25.19 -10.54
C GLU A 512 -13.17 -24.11 -11.27
N PHE A 513 -12.36 -24.53 -12.24
CA PHE A 513 -11.56 -23.64 -13.06
C PHE A 513 -11.39 -24.16 -14.48
N ARG A 514 -11.07 -23.28 -15.42
CA ARG A 514 -10.79 -23.66 -16.80
C ARG A 514 -9.30 -23.97 -16.98
N TRP A 515 -8.98 -25.13 -17.52
CA TRP A 515 -7.63 -25.57 -17.79
C TRP A 515 -7.59 -26.40 -19.08
N ASN A 516 -6.68 -26.08 -19.99
CA ASN A 516 -6.55 -26.75 -21.31
C ASN A 516 -7.87 -26.87 -22.10
N GLY A 517 -8.79 -25.92 -21.93
CA GLY A 517 -10.10 -25.91 -22.61
C GLY A 517 -11.21 -26.66 -21.88
N GLU A 518 -10.90 -27.37 -20.81
CA GLU A 518 -11.85 -28.13 -19.99
C GLU A 518 -12.16 -27.40 -18.67
N ILE A 519 -13.30 -27.73 -18.07
CA ILE A 519 -13.66 -27.27 -16.72
C ILE A 519 -13.27 -28.36 -15.74
N ILE A 520 -12.28 -28.07 -14.89
CA ILE A 520 -11.80 -28.96 -13.84
C ILE A 520 -12.48 -28.56 -12.54
N LYS A 521 -13.11 -29.53 -11.87
CA LYS A 521 -13.65 -29.36 -10.52
C LYS A 521 -12.57 -29.66 -9.48
N THR A 522 -12.48 -28.82 -8.46
CA THR A 522 -11.58 -29.10 -7.34
C THR A 522 -12.16 -30.21 -6.47
N ALA A 523 -11.29 -31.08 -5.98
CA ALA A 523 -11.66 -32.18 -5.11
C ALA A 523 -11.84 -31.71 -3.66
N LYS A 524 -12.55 -32.51 -2.87
CA LYS A 524 -12.62 -32.32 -1.42
C LYS A 524 -11.41 -32.96 -0.75
N LEU A 525 -10.85 -32.28 0.24
CA LEU A 525 -9.79 -32.84 1.07
C LEU A 525 -10.34 -33.97 1.95
N THR A 526 -9.79 -35.17 1.82
CA THR A 526 -10.18 -36.35 2.60
C THR A 526 -8.94 -37.14 3.01
N ALA A 527 -9.02 -37.90 4.10
CA ALA A 527 -7.90 -38.72 4.57
C ALA A 527 -7.51 -39.78 3.52
N GLU A 528 -8.51 -40.35 2.84
CA GLU A 528 -8.34 -41.36 1.80
C GLU A 528 -7.53 -40.79 0.63
N LEU A 529 -7.91 -39.62 0.11
CA LEU A 529 -7.20 -38.93 -0.96
C LEU A 529 -5.73 -38.66 -0.58
N ILE A 530 -5.49 -38.19 0.65
CA ILE A 530 -4.15 -37.87 1.13
C ILE A 530 -3.28 -39.14 1.27
N LYS A 531 -3.83 -40.24 1.79
CA LYS A 531 -3.10 -41.51 1.96
C LYS A 531 -2.74 -42.16 0.63
N GLU A 532 -3.61 -42.04 -0.35
CA GLU A 532 -3.36 -42.56 -1.70
C GLU A 532 -2.27 -41.78 -2.44
N ALA A 533 -2.15 -40.48 -2.17
CA ALA A 533 -1.13 -39.63 -2.78
C ALA A 533 0.29 -40.09 -2.44
N ASP A 534 1.20 -39.95 -3.40
CA ASP A 534 2.64 -40.09 -3.18
C ASP A 534 3.22 -38.82 -2.55
N ALA A 535 2.66 -37.64 -2.86
CA ALA A 535 3.00 -36.39 -2.20
C ALA A 535 1.83 -35.39 -2.20
N VAL A 536 1.86 -34.49 -1.23
CA VAL A 536 1.03 -33.29 -1.16
C VAL A 536 1.92 -32.08 -1.41
N ILE A 537 1.54 -31.19 -2.32
CA ILE A 537 2.22 -29.92 -2.54
C ILE A 537 1.29 -28.76 -2.16
N ILE A 538 1.78 -27.86 -1.31
CA ILE A 538 1.03 -26.66 -0.91
C ILE A 538 1.52 -25.49 -1.75
N THR A 539 0.69 -25.02 -2.67
CA THR A 539 0.97 -23.90 -3.58
C THR A 539 0.35 -22.60 -3.12
N THR A 540 -0.73 -22.67 -2.34
CA THR A 540 -1.41 -21.48 -1.80
C THR A 540 -1.63 -21.60 -0.29
N ALA A 541 -1.23 -20.56 0.44
CA ALA A 541 -1.33 -20.49 1.90
C ALA A 541 -2.71 -20.03 2.37
N HIS A 542 -3.75 -20.82 2.12
CA HIS A 542 -5.06 -20.60 2.74
C HIS A 542 -4.94 -20.79 4.24
N LYS A 543 -5.32 -19.82 5.06
CA LYS A 543 -5.29 -19.95 6.52
C LYS A 543 -6.56 -20.60 7.05
N HIS A 544 -7.64 -20.52 6.28
CA HIS A 544 -8.95 -21.01 6.67
C HIS A 544 -9.46 -22.07 5.69
N LYS A 545 -10.38 -22.91 6.17
CA LYS A 545 -11.06 -23.98 5.41
C LYS A 545 -10.18 -25.11 4.88
N VAL A 546 -8.91 -25.19 5.29
CA VAL A 546 -8.03 -26.34 5.05
C VAL A 546 -7.64 -26.96 6.38
N ASP A 547 -7.92 -28.26 6.55
CA ASP A 547 -7.47 -29.02 7.72
C ASP A 547 -6.05 -29.52 7.48
N TYR A 548 -5.06 -28.68 7.77
CA TYR A 548 -3.64 -29.04 7.62
C TYR A 548 -3.18 -30.11 8.59
N LYS A 549 -3.86 -30.31 9.73
CA LYS A 549 -3.54 -31.38 10.65
C LYS A 549 -3.88 -32.74 10.04
N LEU A 550 -5.06 -32.83 9.40
CA LEU A 550 -5.43 -33.99 8.59
C LEU A 550 -4.38 -34.28 7.49
N VAL A 551 -3.85 -33.24 6.82
CA VAL A 551 -2.80 -33.40 5.80
C VAL A 551 -1.53 -34.00 6.41
N VAL A 552 -1.01 -33.40 7.48
CA VAL A 552 0.23 -33.85 8.15
C VAL A 552 0.09 -35.26 8.70
N ASP A 553 -1.04 -35.60 9.31
CA ASP A 553 -1.26 -36.90 9.95
C ASP A 553 -1.40 -38.05 8.92
N ASN A 554 -1.69 -37.77 7.65
CA ASN A 554 -2.02 -38.80 6.64
C ASN A 554 -1.11 -38.82 5.41
N ALA A 555 -0.36 -37.74 5.12
CA ALA A 555 0.47 -37.65 3.91
C ALA A 555 1.79 -38.41 4.07
N LYS A 556 2.28 -39.00 2.97
CA LYS A 556 3.62 -39.63 2.93
C LYS A 556 4.74 -38.59 2.84
N LEU A 557 4.50 -37.54 2.05
CA LEU A 557 5.41 -36.42 1.81
C LEU A 557 4.59 -35.16 1.63
N ILE A 558 5.01 -34.07 2.26
CA ILE A 558 4.41 -32.75 2.09
C ILE A 558 5.50 -31.79 1.65
N PHE A 559 5.29 -31.10 0.55
CA PHE A 559 6.13 -29.99 0.13
C PHE A 559 5.39 -28.66 0.30
N ASP A 560 5.72 -27.93 1.37
CA ASP A 560 5.13 -26.65 1.71
C ASP A 560 5.92 -25.50 1.07
N THR A 561 5.41 -24.98 -0.05
CA THR A 561 6.08 -23.89 -0.77
C THR A 561 5.85 -22.52 -0.15
N LYS A 562 4.97 -22.42 0.85
CA LYS A 562 4.56 -21.16 1.47
C LYS A 562 4.86 -21.08 2.97
N ASN A 563 5.38 -22.16 3.55
CA ASN A 563 5.65 -22.29 4.98
C ASN A 563 4.41 -21.98 5.85
N ILE A 564 3.23 -22.38 5.37
CA ILE A 564 1.95 -22.18 6.05
C ILE A 564 1.83 -23.07 7.28
N LEU A 565 2.37 -24.30 7.24
CA LEU A 565 2.29 -25.23 8.35
C LEU A 565 2.95 -24.66 9.61
N LYS A 566 4.16 -24.13 9.47
CA LYS A 566 4.87 -23.45 10.56
C LYS A 566 4.13 -22.22 11.07
N THR A 567 3.51 -21.45 10.17
CA THR A 567 2.69 -20.28 10.53
C THR A 567 1.49 -20.67 11.41
N LEU A 568 0.95 -21.87 11.21
CA LEU A 568 -0.15 -22.43 12.00
C LEU A 568 0.31 -23.24 13.22
N GLY A 569 1.62 -23.31 13.49
CA GLY A 569 2.18 -24.10 14.59
C GLY A 569 2.08 -25.62 14.37
N ILE A 570 1.97 -26.06 13.12
CA ILE A 570 1.89 -27.46 12.71
C ILE A 570 3.26 -27.90 12.18
N SER A 571 3.73 -29.05 12.62
CA SER A 571 4.99 -29.66 12.18
C SER A 571 4.80 -31.17 12.00
N GLY A 572 5.57 -31.76 11.10
CA GLY A 572 5.65 -33.21 10.90
C GLY A 572 6.99 -33.58 10.29
N GLU A 573 7.45 -34.82 10.52
CA GLU A 573 8.71 -35.34 9.96
C GLU A 573 8.61 -35.55 8.43
N ASN A 574 7.38 -35.62 7.90
CA ASN A 574 7.05 -35.73 6.48
C ASN A 574 6.96 -34.37 5.75
N VAL A 575 7.33 -33.26 6.42
CA VAL A 575 7.19 -31.90 5.88
C VAL A 575 8.53 -31.36 5.42
N GLU A 576 8.60 -31.03 4.13
CA GLU A 576 9.68 -30.30 3.51
C GLU A 576 9.21 -28.89 3.12
N VAL A 577 10.09 -27.91 3.26
CA VAL A 577 9.80 -26.51 2.90
C VAL A 577 10.66 -26.07 1.71
N LEU A 578 10.13 -25.12 0.92
CA LEU A 578 10.85 -24.54 -0.21
C LEU A 578 12.19 -23.94 0.19
#